data_AF-A0A9D5YEI3-F1
#
_entry.id   AF-A0A9D5YEI3-F1
#
_cell.length_a   1.000
_cell.length_b   1.000
_cell.length_c   1.000
_cell.angle_alpha   90.00
_cell.angle_beta   90.00
_cell.angle_gamma   90.00
#
_symmetry.space_group_name_H-M   'P 1'
#
loop_
_entity.id
_entity.type
_entity.pdbx_description
1 polymer ?
#
loop_
_entity_poly.entity_id
_entity_poly.type
_entity_poly.pdbx_seq_one_letter_code
_entity_poly.pdbx_strand_id
1 'polypeptide(L)'
;ELEIKDVEFGSIIGGVQSGKYDIGMAGMTVTDERKESVNFSTTYANGIQSVIVKEDATYKSYEDFYTGFDDKGNPVAVKEGIKIGVQQDTTGDIYCSSKPEEWGFGEENVVRYKTGADAVQALVEGKVTAVIIDNEPAKAFVAANKGLKIQETEFTNEDYAIAINKENTKLLEDVNAALAKLTKEGKIQEIVDKYIK
;
A
#
# COMPACT_ATOMS: atom_id res chain seq x y z
N GLU A 1 0.51 -25.74 13.65
CA GLU A 1 1.83 -25.29 13.19
C GLU A 1 1.62 -24.05 12.33
N LEU A 2 2.53 -23.08 12.34
CA LEU A 2 2.42 -21.90 11.48
C LEU A 2 2.95 -22.26 10.08
N GLU A 3 2.13 -22.04 9.06
CA GLU A 3 2.54 -22.13 7.66
C GLU A 3 2.40 -20.74 7.01
N ILE A 4 3.48 -20.25 6.39
CA ILE A 4 3.47 -18.96 5.67
C ILE A 4 3.41 -19.26 4.17
N LYS A 5 2.41 -18.70 3.50
CA LYS A 5 2.23 -18.81 2.05
C LYS A 5 2.34 -17.43 1.40
N ASP A 6 3.36 -17.29 0.56
CA ASP A 6 3.47 -16.13 -0.32
C ASP A 6 2.56 -16.32 -1.55
N VAL A 7 1.72 -15.34 -1.83
CA VAL A 7 0.66 -15.38 -2.85
C VAL A 7 0.43 -14.00 -3.45
N GLU A 8 -0.21 -13.93 -4.62
CA GLU A 8 -0.62 -12.65 -5.21
C GLU A 8 -1.56 -11.88 -4.25
N PHE A 9 -1.30 -10.59 -4.04
CA PHE A 9 -1.97 -9.78 -3.02
C PHE A 9 -3.51 -9.80 -3.15
N GLY A 10 -4.03 -9.60 -4.36
CA GLY A 10 -5.47 -9.65 -4.65
C GLY A 10 -6.14 -10.99 -4.30
N SER A 11 -5.38 -12.08 -4.18
CA SER A 11 -5.91 -13.40 -3.81
C SER A 11 -6.09 -13.60 -2.30
N ILE A 12 -5.50 -12.74 -1.46
CA ILE A 12 -5.45 -12.94 -0.01
C ILE A 12 -6.86 -12.95 0.59
N ILE A 13 -7.67 -11.95 0.28
CA ILE A 13 -9.03 -11.82 0.85
C ILE A 13 -9.90 -13.01 0.45
N GLY A 14 -9.92 -13.38 -0.83
CA GLY A 14 -10.67 -14.57 -1.30
C GLY A 14 -10.19 -15.87 -0.66
N GLY A 15 -8.88 -16.00 -0.42
CA GLY A 15 -8.29 -17.12 0.32
C GLY A 15 -8.73 -17.20 1.79
N VAL A 16 -8.79 -16.06 2.47
CA VAL A 16 -9.30 -15.97 3.85
C VAL A 16 -10.81 -16.24 3.90
N GLN A 17 -11.59 -15.66 2.99
CA GLN A 17 -13.04 -15.87 2.88
C GLN A 17 -13.43 -17.33 2.62
N SER A 18 -12.67 -18.03 1.78
CA SER A 18 -12.92 -19.44 1.48
C SER A 18 -12.42 -20.41 2.56
N GLY A 19 -11.71 -19.91 3.58
CA GLY A 19 -11.07 -20.75 4.59
C GLY A 19 -9.82 -21.48 4.09
N LYS A 20 -9.28 -21.11 2.91
CA LYS A 20 -8.01 -21.61 2.41
C LYS A 20 -6.84 -21.14 3.28
N TYR A 21 -6.96 -19.93 3.84
CA TYR A 21 -6.03 -19.34 4.82
C TYR A 21 -6.80 -18.93 6.07
N ASP A 22 -6.20 -19.10 7.25
CA ASP A 22 -6.83 -18.66 8.50
C ASP A 22 -6.81 -17.14 8.66
N ILE A 23 -5.71 -16.51 8.23
CA ILE A 23 -5.49 -15.06 8.32
C ILE A 23 -4.79 -14.50 7.07
N GLY A 24 -5.01 -13.22 6.79
CA GLY A 24 -4.22 -12.42 5.86
C GLY A 24 -3.44 -11.34 6.60
N MET A 25 -2.11 -11.41 6.58
CA MET A 25 -1.22 -10.47 7.27
C MET A 25 -0.06 -10.06 6.34
N ALA A 26 -0.36 -9.16 5.41
CA ALA A 26 0.58 -8.70 4.37
C ALA A 26 0.55 -7.17 4.21
N GLY A 27 0.55 -6.42 5.32
CA GLY A 27 0.30 -4.97 5.28
C GLY A 27 -1.11 -4.63 4.78
N MET A 28 -2.11 -5.44 5.16
CA MET A 28 -3.46 -5.27 4.64
C MET A 28 -4.13 -4.03 5.24
N THR A 29 -4.27 -2.99 4.43
CA THR A 29 -5.00 -1.77 4.78
C THR A 29 -6.47 -2.05 5.03
N VAL A 30 -6.99 -1.50 6.12
CA VAL A 30 -8.41 -1.55 6.46
C VAL A 30 -9.18 -0.58 5.55
N THR A 31 -10.07 -1.11 4.72
CA THR A 31 -11.02 -0.31 3.91
C THR A 31 -12.44 -0.81 4.14
N ASP A 32 -13.44 0.03 3.89
CA ASP A 32 -14.83 -0.35 4.08
C ASP A 32 -15.26 -1.46 3.11
N GLU A 33 -14.81 -1.42 1.85
CA GLU A 33 -15.01 -2.50 0.88
C GLU A 33 -14.42 -3.84 1.37
N ARG A 34 -13.20 -3.82 1.91
CA ARG A 34 -12.58 -5.04 2.45
C ARG A 34 -13.33 -5.55 3.68
N LYS A 35 -13.88 -4.67 4.53
CA LYS A 35 -14.75 -5.05 5.67
C LYS A 35 -16.06 -5.70 5.24
N GLU A 36 -16.53 -5.48 4.01
CA GLU A 36 -17.65 -6.24 3.47
C GLU A 36 -17.29 -7.71 3.25
N SER A 37 -16.00 -8.00 3.07
CA SER A 37 -15.48 -9.32 2.73
C SER A 37 -14.93 -10.10 3.92
N VAL A 38 -14.20 -9.45 4.82
CA VAL A 38 -13.50 -10.06 5.97
C VAL A 38 -13.69 -9.24 7.24
N ASN A 39 -13.45 -9.84 8.39
CA ASN A 39 -13.21 -9.09 9.63
C ASN A 39 -11.75 -8.63 9.66
N PHE A 40 -11.51 -7.51 10.34
CA PHE A 40 -10.16 -7.04 10.65
C PHE A 40 -9.91 -7.08 12.15
N SER A 41 -8.69 -7.46 12.53
CA SER A 41 -8.21 -7.26 13.89
C SER A 41 -8.13 -5.78 14.24
N THR A 42 -7.83 -5.49 15.52
CA THR A 42 -7.26 -4.21 15.91
C THR A 42 -5.99 -3.94 15.10
N THR A 43 -5.78 -2.66 14.75
CA THR A 43 -4.61 -2.19 13.99
C THR A 43 -3.32 -2.52 14.75
N TYR A 44 -2.32 -3.07 14.05
CA TYR A 44 -1.02 -3.39 14.64
C TYR A 44 0.10 -2.46 14.19
N ALA A 45 -0.09 -1.74 13.08
CA ALA A 45 0.88 -0.78 12.56
C ALA A 45 0.17 0.27 11.68
N ASN A 46 0.82 1.41 11.54
CA ASN A 46 0.45 2.44 10.57
C ASN A 46 1.20 2.19 9.25
N GLY A 47 0.49 2.36 8.14
CA GLY A 47 0.98 2.26 6.78
C GLY A 47 1.07 3.62 6.13
N ILE A 48 2.07 3.82 5.28
CA ILE A 48 2.22 5.02 4.45
C ILE A 48 2.46 4.56 3.02
N GLN A 49 1.66 5.05 2.07
CA GLN A 49 2.02 4.93 0.65
C GLN A 49 3.07 5.99 0.32
N SER A 50 4.15 5.58 -0.32
CA SER A 50 5.29 6.42 -0.70
C SER A 50 5.42 6.54 -2.21
N VAL A 51 6.08 7.61 -2.65
CA VAL A 51 6.33 7.89 -4.06
C VAL A 51 7.79 7.62 -4.38
N ILE A 52 8.06 6.61 -5.20
CA ILE A 52 9.40 6.33 -5.73
C ILE A 52 9.52 7.00 -7.09
N VAL A 53 10.60 7.75 -7.29
CA VAL A 53 10.97 8.37 -8.57
C VAL A 53 12.44 8.10 -8.87
N LYS A 54 12.88 8.41 -10.09
CA LYS A 54 14.32 8.44 -10.40
C LYS A 54 15.02 9.58 -9.65
N GLU A 55 16.29 9.40 -9.30
CA GLU A 55 17.09 10.43 -8.60
C GLU A 55 17.14 11.75 -9.39
N ASP A 56 17.24 11.67 -10.71
CA ASP A 56 17.28 12.79 -11.65
C ASP A 56 15.90 13.37 -12.00
N ALA A 57 14.82 12.84 -11.42
CA ALA A 57 13.48 13.37 -11.62
C ALA A 57 13.39 14.84 -11.17
N THR A 58 12.82 15.66 -12.03
CA THR A 58 12.63 17.11 -11.82
C THR A 58 11.43 17.44 -10.93
N TYR A 59 10.54 16.46 -10.71
CA TYR A 59 9.36 16.58 -9.84
C TYR A 59 9.79 16.51 -8.36
N LYS A 60 9.41 17.51 -7.58
CA LYS A 60 9.74 17.61 -6.15
C LYS A 60 8.78 16.81 -5.29
N SER A 61 7.50 16.79 -5.66
CA SER A 61 6.44 15.99 -5.05
C SER A 61 5.51 15.41 -6.11
N TYR A 62 4.61 14.52 -5.71
CA TYR A 62 3.60 13.97 -6.61
C TYR A 62 2.57 15.01 -7.06
N GLU A 63 2.41 16.11 -6.32
CA GLU A 63 1.57 17.25 -6.70
C GLU A 63 2.05 17.88 -8.03
N ASP A 64 3.35 17.82 -8.30
CA ASP A 64 3.91 18.28 -9.57
C ASP A 64 3.48 17.43 -10.77
N PHE A 65 2.82 16.28 -10.57
CA PHE A 65 2.26 15.48 -11.67
C PHE A 65 0.97 16.09 -12.23
N TYR A 66 0.34 17.03 -11.54
CA TYR A 66 -0.89 17.67 -12.00
C TYR A 66 -0.62 18.96 -12.80
N THR A 67 -1.55 19.31 -13.69
CA THR A 67 -1.49 20.52 -14.52
C THR A 67 -1.80 21.80 -13.74
N GLY A 68 -2.52 21.67 -12.62
CA GLY A 68 -2.91 22.75 -11.74
C GLY A 68 -3.97 22.29 -10.74
N PHE A 69 -4.43 23.23 -9.91
CA PHE A 69 -5.41 23.01 -8.86
C PHE A 69 -6.59 23.97 -9.02
N ASP A 70 -7.77 23.53 -8.63
CA ASP A 70 -8.97 24.39 -8.57
C ASP A 70 -8.91 25.36 -7.38
N ASP A 71 -9.93 26.22 -7.27
CA ASP A 71 -10.03 27.22 -6.17
C ASP A 71 -10.12 26.58 -4.76
N LYS A 72 -10.38 25.27 -4.68
CA LYS A 72 -10.45 24.49 -3.43
C LYS A 72 -9.17 23.70 -3.17
N GLY A 73 -8.18 23.79 -4.05
CA GLY A 73 -6.92 23.07 -3.96
C GLY A 73 -7.00 21.62 -4.44
N ASN A 74 -8.05 21.21 -5.16
CA ASN A 74 -8.12 19.87 -5.74
C ASN A 74 -7.39 19.84 -7.09
N PRO A 75 -6.69 18.73 -7.41
CA PRO A 75 -6.07 18.60 -8.73
C PRO A 75 -7.09 18.63 -9.87
N VAL A 76 -6.75 19.34 -10.95
CA VAL A 76 -7.65 19.50 -12.10
C VAL A 76 -7.48 18.37 -13.12
N ALA A 77 -6.23 18.08 -13.48
CA ALA A 77 -5.89 17.03 -14.43
C ALA A 77 -4.43 16.60 -14.25
N VAL A 78 -4.11 15.38 -14.68
CA VAL A 78 -2.73 14.89 -14.72
C VAL A 78 -2.01 15.44 -15.96
N LYS A 79 -0.73 15.78 -15.83
CA LYS A 79 0.12 16.20 -16.96
C LYS A 79 0.27 15.07 -17.97
N GLU A 80 0.34 15.43 -19.24
CA GLU A 80 0.56 14.48 -20.32
C GLU A 80 1.87 13.69 -20.11
N GLY A 81 1.82 12.37 -20.35
CA GLY A 81 2.97 11.48 -20.24
C GLY A 81 3.28 10.99 -18.82
N ILE A 82 2.59 11.47 -17.78
CA ILE A 82 2.69 10.87 -16.45
C ILE A 82 2.12 9.46 -16.48
N LYS A 83 2.90 8.49 -15.99
CA LYS A 83 2.45 7.11 -15.76
C LYS A 83 2.86 6.65 -14.37
N ILE A 84 1.93 6.05 -13.65
CA ILE A 84 2.12 5.63 -12.27
C ILE A 84 2.11 4.10 -12.21
N GLY A 85 3.24 3.51 -11.82
CA GLY A 85 3.35 2.09 -11.56
C GLY A 85 2.78 1.75 -10.19
N VAL A 86 1.94 0.72 -10.12
CA VAL A 86 1.37 0.21 -8.86
C VAL A 86 1.40 -1.30 -8.85
N GLN A 87 1.42 -1.90 -7.66
CA GLN A 87 1.06 -3.30 -7.51
C GLN A 87 -0.47 -3.42 -7.55
N GLN A 88 -0.99 -4.27 -8.44
CA GLN A 88 -2.44 -4.45 -8.62
C GLN A 88 -3.14 -4.89 -7.32
N ASP A 89 -4.40 -4.47 -7.16
CA ASP A 89 -5.29 -4.80 -6.04
C ASP A 89 -4.88 -4.25 -4.66
N THR A 90 -3.81 -3.45 -4.62
CA THR A 90 -3.38 -2.72 -3.41
C THR A 90 -4.16 -1.42 -3.24
N THR A 91 -4.09 -0.80 -2.06
CA THR A 91 -4.68 0.55 -1.88
C THR A 91 -3.95 1.61 -2.70
N GLY A 92 -2.65 1.45 -2.93
CA GLY A 92 -1.91 2.27 -3.90
C GLY A 92 -2.54 2.24 -5.30
N ASP A 93 -2.93 1.06 -5.81
CA ASP A 93 -3.68 0.94 -7.07
C ASP A 93 -5.03 1.68 -7.01
N ILE A 94 -5.82 1.39 -5.98
CA ILE A 94 -7.17 1.98 -5.81
C ILE A 94 -7.08 3.52 -5.80
N TYR A 95 -6.22 4.09 -4.96
CA TYR A 95 -6.08 5.53 -4.82
C TYR A 95 -5.48 6.18 -6.06
N CYS A 96 -4.49 5.56 -6.70
CA CYS A 96 -3.95 6.10 -7.94
C CYS A 96 -4.96 6.07 -9.09
N SER A 97 -5.92 5.14 -9.06
CA SER A 97 -6.93 4.97 -10.11
C SER A 97 -8.13 5.93 -9.96
N SER A 98 -8.32 6.49 -8.77
CA SER A 98 -9.29 7.56 -8.53
C SER A 98 -9.04 8.76 -9.44
N LYS A 99 -10.06 9.61 -9.57
CA LYS A 99 -9.97 10.79 -10.42
C LYS A 99 -9.05 11.86 -9.84
N PRO A 100 -8.53 12.80 -10.65
CA PRO A 100 -7.70 13.89 -10.16
C PRO A 100 -8.34 14.70 -9.03
N GLU A 101 -9.64 14.96 -9.08
CA GLU A 101 -10.35 15.70 -8.02
C GLU A 101 -10.37 14.96 -6.66
N GLU A 102 -10.10 13.65 -6.66
CA GLU A 102 -9.96 12.78 -5.49
C GLU A 102 -8.49 12.48 -5.17
N TRP A 103 -7.55 13.26 -5.72
CA TRP A 103 -6.11 13.06 -5.57
C TRP A 103 -5.56 11.76 -6.17
N GLY A 104 -6.34 11.10 -7.04
CA GLY A 104 -5.84 10.04 -7.89
C GLY A 104 -5.23 10.57 -9.18
N PHE A 105 -4.87 9.66 -10.08
CA PHE A 105 -4.25 9.97 -11.38
C PHE A 105 -5.13 9.54 -12.57
N GLY A 106 -6.28 8.92 -12.32
CA GLY A 106 -7.14 8.32 -13.34
C GLY A 106 -6.62 6.98 -13.85
N GLU A 107 -7.52 6.03 -14.09
CA GLU A 107 -7.18 4.69 -14.58
C GLU A 107 -6.28 4.69 -15.81
N GLU A 108 -6.41 5.69 -16.69
CA GLU A 108 -5.63 5.80 -17.92
C GLU A 108 -4.14 6.10 -17.67
N ASN A 109 -3.78 6.62 -16.50
CA ASN A 109 -2.40 6.93 -16.12
C ASN A 109 -1.79 5.88 -15.19
N VAL A 110 -2.57 4.90 -14.74
CA VAL A 110 -2.11 3.82 -13.87
C VAL A 110 -1.67 2.61 -14.69
N VAL A 111 -0.47 2.11 -14.42
CA VAL A 111 0.07 0.88 -14.98
C VAL A 111 0.20 -0.14 -13.86
N ARG A 112 -0.60 -1.21 -13.96
CA ARG A 112 -0.68 -2.26 -12.95
C ARG A 112 0.34 -3.35 -13.20
N TYR A 113 1.00 -3.76 -12.12
CA TYR A 113 1.96 -4.85 -12.11
C TYR A 113 1.55 -5.91 -11.10
N LYS A 114 1.97 -7.16 -11.34
CA LYS A 114 1.68 -8.26 -10.42
C LYS A 114 2.39 -8.10 -9.08
N THR A 115 3.60 -7.56 -9.10
CA THR A 115 4.44 -7.37 -7.92
C THR A 115 4.98 -5.94 -7.86
N GLY A 116 5.29 -5.45 -6.66
CA GLY A 116 6.00 -4.18 -6.48
C GLY A 116 7.37 -4.16 -7.17
N ALA A 117 8.06 -5.31 -7.22
CA ALA A 117 9.35 -5.42 -7.91
C ALA A 117 9.23 -5.17 -9.41
N ASP A 118 8.19 -5.71 -10.06
CA ASP A 118 7.92 -5.46 -11.49
C ASP A 118 7.62 -3.98 -11.75
N ALA A 119 6.86 -3.33 -10.87
CA ALA A 119 6.57 -1.89 -10.97
C ALA A 119 7.85 -1.05 -10.84
N VAL A 120 8.71 -1.37 -9.88
CA VAL A 120 10.00 -0.69 -9.69
C VAL A 120 10.94 -0.93 -10.87
N GLN A 121 10.98 -2.14 -11.42
CA GLN A 121 11.79 -2.42 -12.60
C GLN A 121 11.31 -1.60 -13.81
N ALA A 122 10.00 -1.44 -13.98
CA ALA A 122 9.46 -0.57 -15.01
C ALA A 122 9.83 0.90 -14.81
N LEU A 123 9.92 1.38 -13.56
CA LEU A 123 10.43 2.72 -13.25
C LEU A 123 11.89 2.85 -13.63
N VAL A 124 12.74 1.87 -13.27
CA VAL A 124 14.16 1.85 -13.66
C VAL A 124 14.30 1.97 -15.18
N GLU A 125 13.50 1.21 -15.93
CA GLU A 125 13.47 1.21 -17.39
C GLU A 125 12.86 2.48 -18.00
N GLY A 126 12.26 3.37 -17.19
CA GLY A 126 11.63 4.61 -17.64
C GLY A 126 10.28 4.39 -18.33
N LYS A 127 9.62 3.26 -18.10
CA LYS A 127 8.27 2.96 -18.61
C LYS A 127 7.17 3.66 -17.81
N VAL A 128 7.43 3.95 -16.54
CA VAL A 128 6.57 4.74 -15.67
C VAL A 128 7.35 5.91 -15.08
N THR A 129 6.65 6.99 -14.73
CA THR A 129 7.20 8.22 -14.14
C THR A 129 7.52 8.04 -12.66
N ALA A 130 6.64 7.34 -11.94
CA ALA A 130 6.75 7.07 -10.52
C ALA A 130 6.16 5.70 -10.18
N VAL A 131 6.50 5.18 -9.00
CA VAL A 131 5.83 4.03 -8.39
C VAL A 131 5.23 4.46 -7.07
N ILE A 132 3.96 4.12 -6.85
CA ILE A 132 3.29 4.29 -5.55
C ILE A 132 3.22 2.92 -4.87
N ILE A 133 3.81 2.84 -3.68
CA ILE A 133 3.89 1.60 -2.90
C ILE A 133 4.14 1.92 -1.42
N ASP A 134 3.77 1.00 -0.53
CA ASP A 134 4.03 1.10 0.92
C ASP A 134 5.50 1.45 1.23
N ASN A 135 5.70 2.28 2.27
CA ASN A 135 6.98 2.89 2.63
C ASN A 135 8.11 1.87 2.89
N GLU A 136 7.83 0.78 3.61
CA GLU A 136 8.88 -0.21 3.91
C GLU A 136 9.34 -0.97 2.67
N PRO A 137 8.43 -1.51 1.82
CA PRO A 137 8.81 -1.98 0.49
C PRO A 137 9.54 -0.90 -0.34
N ALA A 138 9.07 0.36 -0.31
CA ALA A 138 9.71 1.45 -1.06
C ALA A 138 11.18 1.64 -0.66
N LYS A 139 11.48 1.66 0.65
CA LYS A 139 12.85 1.75 1.17
C LYS A 139 13.70 0.57 0.74
N ALA A 140 13.16 -0.65 0.84
CA ALA A 140 13.87 -1.85 0.43
C ALA A 140 14.20 -1.80 -1.08
N PHE A 141 13.24 -1.37 -1.91
CA PHE A 141 13.42 -1.25 -3.35
C PHE A 141 14.43 -0.15 -3.73
N VAL A 142 14.35 1.02 -3.11
CA VAL A 142 15.30 2.11 -3.35
C VAL A 142 16.72 1.75 -2.89
N ALA A 143 16.86 1.06 -1.75
CA ALA A 143 18.16 0.58 -1.29
C ALA A 143 18.77 -0.48 -2.24
N ALA A 144 17.93 -1.31 -2.86
CA ALA A 144 18.35 -2.36 -3.79
C ALA A 144 18.63 -1.85 -5.21
N ASN A 145 18.06 -0.71 -5.61
CA ASN A 145 18.11 -0.19 -6.99
C ASN A 145 18.73 1.22 -7.02
N LYS A 146 19.93 1.33 -7.61
CA LYS A 146 20.62 2.63 -7.77
C LYS A 146 19.84 3.56 -8.69
N GLY A 147 19.92 4.87 -8.43
CA GLY A 147 19.30 5.88 -9.27
C GLY A 147 17.82 6.10 -8.98
N LEU A 148 17.29 5.55 -7.89
CA LEU A 148 15.94 5.81 -7.40
C LEU A 148 15.99 6.57 -6.06
N LYS A 149 14.95 7.34 -5.77
CA LYS A 149 14.73 8.02 -4.48
C LYS A 149 13.26 7.95 -4.10
N ILE A 150 12.99 8.04 -2.80
CA ILE A 150 11.65 8.29 -2.26
C ILE A 150 11.46 9.81 -2.15
N GLN A 151 10.34 10.34 -2.61
CA GLN A 151 10.00 11.75 -2.35
C GLN A 151 9.69 11.96 -0.87
N GLU A 152 10.07 13.11 -0.31
CA GLU A 152 9.85 13.47 1.10
C GLU A 152 8.39 13.91 1.37
N THR A 153 7.43 13.13 0.87
CA THR A 153 5.99 13.35 1.00
C THR A 153 5.28 12.02 1.21
N GLU A 154 4.30 11.99 2.11
CA GLU A 154 3.37 10.86 2.23
C GLU A 154 2.29 11.00 1.15
N PHE A 155 1.99 9.92 0.42
CA PHE A 155 0.88 9.91 -0.53
C PHE A 155 -0.46 9.66 0.18
N THR A 156 -0.46 8.73 1.13
CA THR A 156 -1.60 8.50 2.03
C THR A 156 -1.12 7.82 3.31
N ASN A 157 -1.97 7.86 4.34
CA ASN A 157 -1.74 7.25 5.64
C ASN A 157 -2.87 6.24 5.93
N GLU A 158 -2.50 5.06 6.40
CA GLU A 158 -3.32 3.86 6.39
C GLU A 158 -3.19 3.06 7.68
N ASP A 159 -4.22 2.30 8.04
CA ASP A 159 -4.16 1.37 9.17
C ASP A 159 -3.98 -0.07 8.66
N TYR A 160 -2.94 -0.75 9.13
CA TYR A 160 -2.73 -2.18 8.85
C TYR A 160 -3.32 -3.06 9.95
N ALA A 161 -4.14 -4.01 9.52
CA ALA A 161 -4.75 -5.00 10.39
C ALA A 161 -4.69 -6.41 9.77
N ILE A 162 -4.98 -7.41 10.59
CA ILE A 162 -5.02 -8.82 10.18
C ILE A 162 -6.42 -9.11 9.64
N ALA A 163 -6.51 -9.53 8.39
CA ALA A 163 -7.77 -9.98 7.79
C ALA A 163 -8.10 -11.39 8.29
N ILE A 164 -9.33 -11.61 8.73
CA ILE A 164 -9.83 -12.88 9.28
C ILE A 164 -11.19 -13.16 8.67
N ASN A 165 -11.50 -14.43 8.42
CA ASN A 165 -12.80 -14.83 7.88
C ASN A 165 -13.97 -14.24 8.71
N LYS A 166 -15.01 -13.74 8.03
CA LYS A 166 -16.17 -13.09 8.69
C LYS A 166 -16.85 -13.97 9.72
N GLU A 167 -16.93 -15.27 9.43
CA GLU A 167 -17.62 -16.23 10.28
C GLU A 167 -16.74 -16.73 11.43
N ASN A 168 -15.41 -16.54 11.36
CA ASN A 168 -14.48 -17.00 12.39
C ASN A 168 -14.26 -15.95 13.48
N THR A 169 -15.35 -15.60 14.18
CA THR A 169 -15.33 -14.60 15.26
C THR A 169 -14.45 -15.04 16.44
N LYS A 170 -14.34 -16.35 16.70
CA LYS A 170 -13.48 -16.88 17.77
C LYS A 170 -11.99 -16.56 17.51
N LEU A 171 -11.52 -16.78 16.28
CA LEU A 171 -10.14 -16.46 15.90
C LEU A 171 -9.88 -14.95 15.97
N LEU A 172 -10.85 -14.13 15.55
CA LEU A 172 -10.78 -12.68 15.67
C LEU A 172 -10.60 -12.24 17.14
N GLU A 173 -11.39 -12.79 18.05
CA GLU A 173 -11.27 -12.52 19.49
C GLU A 173 -9.90 -12.92 20.05
N ASP A 174 -9.41 -14.12 19.68
CA ASP A 174 -8.11 -14.61 20.14
C ASP A 174 -6.94 -13.76 19.61
N VAL A 175 -6.98 -13.37 18.34
CA VAL A 175 -5.99 -12.48 17.72
C VAL A 175 -6.01 -11.11 18.40
N ASN A 176 -7.19 -10.54 18.63
CA ASN A 176 -7.29 -9.25 19.32
C ASN A 176 -6.81 -9.31 20.77
N ALA A 177 -7.09 -10.40 21.50
CA ALA A 177 -6.56 -10.59 22.84
C ALA A 177 -5.03 -10.70 22.85
N ALA A 178 -4.45 -11.41 21.87
CA ALA A 178 -3.01 -11.53 21.71
C ALA A 178 -2.36 -10.17 21.36
N LEU A 179 -2.92 -9.42 20.40
CA LEU A 179 -2.47 -8.08 20.04
C LEU A 179 -2.53 -7.14 21.25
N ALA A 180 -3.65 -7.11 21.99
CA ALA A 180 -3.79 -6.28 23.17
C ALA A 180 -2.72 -6.60 24.24
N LYS A 181 -2.43 -7.88 24.46
CA LYS A 181 -1.36 -8.31 25.38
C LYS A 181 0.02 -7.84 24.90
N LEU A 182 0.36 -8.09 23.64
CA LEU A 182 1.66 -7.72 23.06
C LEU A 182 1.87 -6.20 23.02
N THR A 183 0.82 -5.44 22.74
CA THR A 183 0.83 -3.97 22.81
C THR A 183 1.09 -3.49 24.23
N LYS A 184 0.41 -4.07 25.24
CA LYS A 184 0.63 -3.73 26.65
C LYS A 184 2.06 -4.06 27.12
N GLU A 185 2.65 -5.11 26.56
CA GLU A 185 4.04 -5.52 26.83
C GLU A 185 5.07 -4.71 26.02
N GLY A 186 4.63 -3.76 25.17
CA GLY A 186 5.50 -2.95 24.31
C GLY A 186 6.11 -3.71 23.13
N LYS A 187 5.73 -4.98 22.93
CA LYS A 187 6.31 -5.86 21.91
C LYS A 187 5.92 -5.48 20.49
N ILE A 188 4.69 -5.01 20.30
CA ILE A 188 4.27 -4.50 18.99
C ILE A 188 5.12 -3.30 18.60
N GLN A 189 5.31 -2.33 19.51
CA GLN A 189 6.15 -1.16 19.24
C GLN A 189 7.61 -1.55 18.97
N GLU A 190 8.18 -2.49 19.74
CA GLU A 190 9.54 -3.00 19.49
C GLU A 190 9.70 -3.60 18.08
N ILE A 191 8.68 -4.32 17.59
CA ILE A 191 8.66 -4.87 16.23
C ILE A 191 8.52 -3.76 15.19
N VAL A 192 7.60 -2.81 15.41
CA VAL A 192 7.39 -1.65 14.54
C VAL A 192 8.69 -0.84 14.44
N ASP A 193 9.29 -0.40 15.55
CA ASP A 193 10.54 0.38 15.55
C ASP A 193 11.71 -0.33 14.85
N LYS A 194 11.69 -1.66 14.87
CA LYS A 194 12.73 -2.48 14.22
C LYS A 194 12.54 -2.56 12.71
N TYR A 195 11.32 -2.72 12.23
CA TYR A 195 11.01 -3.09 10.84
C TYR A 195 10.20 -2.05 10.05
N ILE A 196 9.67 -1.02 10.71
CA ILE A 196 8.84 0.05 10.13
C ILE A 196 9.38 1.38 10.66
N LYS A 197 10.10 2.11 9.81
CA LYS A 197 10.84 3.34 10.18
C LYS A 197 10.43 4.56 9.37
#